data_AF-A0A661HCJ6-F1
#
_entry.id   AF-A0A661HCJ6-F1
#
_cell.length_a   1.000
_cell.length_b   1.000
_cell.length_c   1.000
_cell.angle_alpha   90.00
_cell.angle_beta   90.00
_cell.angle_gamma   90.00
#
_symmetry.space_group_name_H-M   'P 1'
#
loop_
_entity.id
_entity.type
_entity.pdbx_description
1 polymer ?
#
loop_
_entity_poly.entity_id
_entity_poly.type
_entity_poly.pdbx_seq_one_letter_code
_entity_poly.pdbx_strand_id
1 'polypeptide(L)'
;MAEYISLYMFLAVCLLLMLGYPVAFTLAGTALAFAAGGILAGSFDPDFLAALPGRIFGTISNTTLIAVPLFILMGVILEKSRVAEELLGSMAKVFGGLRGGLGISVVVVGMLLAASTGIVGATVVTMGLLSLPSMLRSGYSPSLAAGTICATGTLGQIIPPSIALVLLGDILSSAYQQAQLNMSIFNPKTVSVGDLFTGAMLPGLALVAMYIVYLLIYA
;
A
#
# COMPACT_ATOMS: atom_id res chain seq x y z
N MET A 1 -33.45 14.76 -6.06
CA MET A 1 -32.97 13.65 -6.91
C MET A 1 -31.49 13.77 -7.25
N ALA A 2 -30.98 14.95 -7.65
CA ALA A 2 -29.55 15.14 -7.95
C ALA A 2 -28.61 14.90 -6.75
N GLU A 3 -29.03 15.17 -5.51
CA GLU A 3 -28.20 14.97 -4.30
C GLU A 3 -27.82 13.51 -4.03
N TYR A 4 -28.59 12.52 -4.52
CA TYR A 4 -28.29 11.10 -4.30
C TYR A 4 -27.45 10.47 -5.41
N ILE A 5 -27.20 11.18 -6.51
CA ILE A 5 -26.41 10.66 -7.65
C ILE A 5 -24.99 10.28 -7.22
N SER A 6 -24.37 11.10 -6.36
CA SER A 6 -23.04 10.82 -5.81
C SER A 6 -23.04 9.55 -4.92
N LEU A 7 -24.10 9.35 -4.13
CA LEU A 7 -24.26 8.16 -3.29
C LEU A 7 -24.48 6.89 -4.13
N TYR A 8 -25.31 6.98 -5.18
CA TYR A 8 -25.51 5.87 -6.12
C TYR A 8 -24.22 5.54 -6.89
N MET A 9 -23.45 6.56 -7.29
CA MET A 9 -22.16 6.36 -7.95
C MET A 9 -21.16 5.66 -7.02
N PHE A 10 -21.09 6.09 -5.76
CA PHE A 10 -20.24 5.45 -4.76
C PHE A 10 -20.61 3.97 -4.56
N LEU A 11 -21.91 3.68 -4.40
CA LEU A 11 -22.38 2.31 -4.20
C LEU A 11 -22.14 1.43 -5.44
N ALA A 12 -22.33 1.98 -6.65
CA ALA A 12 -22.03 1.31 -7.90
C ALA A 12 -20.55 0.98 -8.05
N VAL A 13 -19.66 1.91 -7.69
CA VAL A 13 -18.20 1.67 -7.66
C VAL A 13 -17.86 0.53 -6.71
N CYS A 14 -18.39 0.54 -5.48
CA CYS A 14 -18.15 -0.52 -4.52
C CYS A 14 -18.56 -1.90 -5.07
N LEU A 15 -19.75 -2.01 -5.65
CA LEU A 15 -20.23 -3.26 -6.23
C LEU A 15 -19.38 -3.70 -7.43
N LEU A 16 -19.03 -2.78 -8.34
CA LEU A 16 -18.24 -3.12 -9.53
C LEU A 16 -16.80 -3.51 -9.20
N LEU A 17 -16.22 -2.97 -8.13
CA LEU A 17 -14.93 -3.40 -7.61
C LEU A 17 -14.98 -4.85 -7.10
N MET A 18 -16.12 -5.31 -6.57
CA MET A 18 -16.27 -6.71 -6.13
C MET A 18 -16.31 -7.71 -7.29
N LEU A 19 -16.56 -7.27 -8.53
CA LEU A 19 -16.47 -8.15 -9.71
C LEU A 19 -15.02 -8.48 -10.09
N GLY A 20 -14.01 -7.84 -9.48
CA GLY A 20 -12.60 -8.17 -9.70
C GLY A 20 -12.01 -7.66 -11.03
N TYR A 21 -12.71 -6.76 -11.73
CA TYR A 21 -12.17 -6.10 -12.92
C TYR A 21 -11.10 -5.05 -12.53
N PRO A 22 -10.09 -4.76 -13.37
CA PRO A 22 -9.01 -3.84 -12.99
C PRO A 22 -9.53 -2.47 -12.53
N VAL A 23 -9.03 -2.03 -11.36
CA VAL A 23 -9.53 -0.86 -10.61
C VAL A 23 -9.56 0.43 -11.44
N ALA A 24 -8.57 0.65 -12.29
CA ALA A 24 -8.51 1.85 -13.13
C ALA A 24 -9.70 1.95 -14.10
N PHE A 25 -10.07 0.83 -14.74
CA PHE A 25 -11.16 0.81 -15.71
C PHE A 25 -12.53 0.82 -15.03
N THR A 26 -12.66 0.18 -13.86
CA THR A 26 -13.92 0.24 -13.10
C THR A 26 -14.19 1.66 -12.62
N LEU A 27 -13.20 2.37 -12.08
CA LEU A 27 -13.34 3.77 -11.65
C LEU A 27 -13.61 4.72 -12.81
N ALA A 28 -12.84 4.61 -13.91
CA ALA A 28 -13.04 5.46 -15.08
C ALA A 28 -14.40 5.19 -15.76
N GLY A 29 -14.75 3.90 -15.95
CA GLY A 29 -15.99 3.51 -16.60
C GLY A 29 -17.23 3.90 -15.80
N THR A 30 -17.21 3.73 -14.47
CA THR A 30 -18.32 4.18 -13.61
C THR A 30 -18.48 5.69 -13.61
N ALA A 31 -17.38 6.44 -13.49
CA ALA A 31 -17.41 7.90 -13.54
C ALA A 31 -17.98 8.40 -14.89
N LEU A 32 -17.55 7.81 -16.01
CA LEU A 32 -18.06 8.17 -17.34
C LEU A 32 -19.53 7.76 -17.55
N ALA A 33 -19.94 6.59 -17.05
CA ALA A 33 -21.33 6.15 -17.14
C ALA A 33 -22.28 7.08 -16.35
N PHE A 34 -21.89 7.49 -15.15
CA PHE A 34 -22.65 8.46 -14.36
C PHE A 34 -22.60 9.86 -14.95
N ALA A 35 -21.48 10.28 -15.55
CA ALA A 35 -21.40 11.54 -16.30
C ALA A 35 -22.36 11.53 -17.50
N ALA A 36 -22.37 10.47 -18.30
CA ALA A 36 -23.29 10.31 -19.44
C ALA A 36 -24.76 10.32 -18.98
N GLY A 37 -25.09 9.59 -17.91
CA GLY A 37 -26.44 9.61 -17.32
C GLY A 37 -26.83 11.01 -16.80
N GLY A 38 -25.89 11.72 -16.18
CA GLY A 38 -26.09 13.09 -15.69
C GLY A 38 -26.29 14.12 -16.81
N ILE A 39 -25.62 13.95 -17.95
CA ILE A 39 -25.80 14.81 -19.14
C ILE A 39 -27.20 14.60 -19.71
N LEU A 40 -27.62 13.33 -19.86
CA LEU A 40 -28.96 12.99 -20.36
C LEU A 40 -30.07 13.47 -19.42
N ALA A 41 -29.83 13.48 -18.11
CA ALA A 41 -30.75 13.99 -17.10
C ALA A 41 -30.70 15.52 -16.94
N GLY A 42 -29.81 16.23 -17.64
CA GLY A 42 -29.62 17.68 -17.53
C GLY A 42 -29.01 18.14 -16.19
N SER A 43 -28.44 17.22 -15.40
CA SER A 43 -27.88 17.50 -14.07
C SER A 43 -26.34 17.60 -14.06
N PHE A 44 -25.68 17.41 -15.20
CA PHE A 44 -24.22 17.46 -15.35
C PHE A 44 -23.83 18.27 -16.58
N ASP A 45 -22.90 19.20 -16.42
CA ASP A 45 -22.40 20.06 -17.49
C ASP A 45 -21.31 19.33 -18.32
N PRO A 46 -21.51 19.12 -19.64
CA PRO A 46 -20.52 18.51 -20.52
C PRO A 46 -19.15 19.20 -20.51
N ASP A 47 -19.07 20.48 -20.18
CA ASP A 47 -17.80 21.24 -20.16
C ASP A 47 -16.80 20.67 -19.12
N PHE A 48 -17.29 20.02 -18.07
CA PHE A 48 -16.41 19.32 -17.12
C PHE A 48 -15.67 18.14 -17.75
N LEU A 49 -16.21 17.51 -18.80
CA LEU A 49 -15.52 16.45 -19.54
C LEU A 49 -14.38 17.02 -20.39
N ALA A 50 -14.54 18.23 -20.93
CA ALA A 50 -13.50 18.89 -21.72
C ALA A 50 -12.24 19.21 -20.88
N ALA A 51 -12.39 19.35 -19.55
CA ALA A 51 -11.28 19.52 -18.63
C ALA A 51 -10.52 18.22 -18.31
N LEU A 52 -11.04 17.04 -18.67
CA LEU A 52 -10.41 15.75 -18.34
C LEU A 52 -8.99 15.59 -18.90
N PRO A 53 -8.70 15.90 -20.19
CA PRO A 53 -7.34 15.75 -20.72
C PRO A 53 -6.32 16.59 -19.96
N GLY A 54 -6.68 17.84 -19.61
CA GLY A 54 -5.83 18.73 -18.82
C GLY A 54 -5.55 18.18 -17.42
N ARG A 55 -6.58 17.62 -16.76
CA ARG A 55 -6.42 16.97 -15.44
C ARG A 55 -5.52 15.73 -15.52
N ILE A 56 -5.74 14.86 -16.50
CA ILE A 56 -4.94 13.64 -16.70
C ILE A 56 -3.48 14.02 -16.98
N PHE A 57 -3.23 15.00 -17.85
CA PHE A 57 -1.88 15.45 -18.17
C PHE A 57 -1.18 16.08 -16.96
N GLY A 58 -1.91 16.85 -16.14
CA GLY A 58 -1.41 17.38 -14.87
C GLY A 58 -0.99 16.28 -13.90
N THR A 59 -1.78 15.21 -13.78
CA THR A 59 -1.42 14.06 -12.94
C THR A 59 -0.19 13.31 -13.48
N ILE A 60 -0.12 13.02 -14.78
CA ILE A 60 1.02 12.28 -15.38
C ILE A 60 2.32 13.07 -15.28
N SER A 61 2.24 14.40 -15.33
CA SER A 61 3.40 15.30 -15.23
C SER A 61 3.89 15.51 -13.79
N ASN A 62 3.26 14.86 -12.80
CA ASN A 62 3.65 14.96 -11.41
C ASN A 62 5.00 14.27 -11.17
N THR A 63 6.00 15.06 -10.76
CA THR A 63 7.37 14.59 -10.51
C THR A 63 7.46 13.62 -9.33
N THR A 64 6.53 13.65 -8.37
CA THR A 64 6.45 12.67 -7.28
C THR A 64 6.12 11.27 -7.80
N LEU A 65 5.36 11.15 -8.90
CA LEU A 65 5.04 9.85 -9.49
C LEU A 65 6.25 9.19 -10.18
N ILE A 66 7.32 9.93 -10.49
CA ILE A 66 8.59 9.38 -11.00
C ILE A 66 9.21 8.42 -9.96
N ALA A 67 8.96 8.64 -8.67
CA ALA A 67 9.44 7.75 -7.63
C ALA A 67 8.83 6.34 -7.72
N VAL A 68 7.60 6.20 -8.23
CA VAL A 68 6.89 4.90 -8.28
C VAL A 68 7.63 3.88 -9.17
N PRO A 69 7.98 4.18 -10.43
CA PRO A 69 8.81 3.27 -11.24
C PRO A 69 10.18 2.96 -10.63
N LEU A 70 10.83 3.96 -10.00
CA LEU A 70 12.15 3.77 -9.38
C LEU A 70 12.08 2.83 -8.15
N PHE A 71 11.04 2.94 -7.34
CA PHE A 71 10.80 2.02 -6.22
C PHE A 71 10.45 0.62 -6.70
N ILE A 72 9.63 0.50 -7.76
CA ILE A 72 9.37 -0.80 -8.39
C ILE A 72 10.66 -1.43 -8.90
N LEU A 73 11.52 -0.66 -9.58
CA LEU A 73 12.82 -1.13 -10.06
C LEU A 73 13.70 -1.63 -8.91
N MET A 74 13.81 -0.85 -7.83
CA MET A 74 14.54 -1.25 -6.62
C MET A 74 14.00 -2.55 -6.03
N GLY A 75 12.68 -2.67 -5.89
CA GLY A 75 12.02 -3.87 -5.38
C GLY A 75 12.33 -5.10 -6.24
N VAL A 76 12.27 -4.96 -7.57
CA VAL A 76 12.60 -6.04 -8.51
C VAL A 76 14.08 -6.43 -8.43
N ILE A 77 14.99 -5.45 -8.31
CA ILE A 77 16.43 -5.73 -8.15
C ILE A 77 16.70 -6.52 -6.86
N LEU A 78 16.10 -6.12 -5.75
CA LEU A 78 16.25 -6.80 -4.46
C LEU A 78 15.63 -8.21 -4.45
N GLU A 79 14.52 -8.41 -5.15
CA GLU A 79 13.92 -9.73 -5.33
C GLU A 79 14.79 -10.63 -6.23
N LYS A 80 15.25 -10.11 -7.38
CA LYS A 80 16.06 -10.89 -8.34
C LYS A 80 17.48 -11.20 -7.86
N SER A 81 18.03 -10.38 -6.97
CA SER A 81 19.35 -10.60 -6.37
C SER A 81 19.38 -11.69 -5.30
N ARG A 82 18.22 -12.28 -4.93
CA ARG A 82 18.09 -13.32 -3.88
C ARG A 82 18.56 -12.89 -2.49
N VAL A 83 18.76 -11.58 -2.27
CA VAL A 83 19.07 -11.01 -0.95
C VAL A 83 18.03 -11.45 0.10
N ALA A 84 16.77 -11.60 -0.32
CA ALA A 84 15.68 -12.16 0.46
C ALA A 84 15.98 -13.52 1.13
N GLU A 85 16.48 -14.47 0.33
CA GLU A 85 16.78 -15.84 0.79
C GLU A 85 17.98 -15.85 1.73
N GLU A 86 19.03 -15.09 1.39
CA GLU A 86 20.24 -14.98 2.20
C GLU A 86 19.98 -14.30 3.55
N LEU A 87 19.14 -13.27 3.58
CA LEU A 87 18.72 -12.59 4.80
C LEU A 87 17.89 -13.52 5.69
N LEU A 88 16.93 -14.27 5.13
CA LEU A 88 16.16 -15.28 5.88
C LEU A 88 17.09 -16.34 6.49
N GLY A 89 18.01 -16.89 5.70
CA GLY A 89 18.97 -17.89 6.18
C GLY A 89 19.91 -17.34 7.26
N SER A 90 20.32 -16.08 7.15
CA SER A 90 21.20 -15.43 8.12
C SER A 90 20.46 -15.09 9.41
N MET A 91 19.26 -14.53 9.33
CA MET A 91 18.44 -14.21 10.50
C MET A 91 18.01 -15.48 11.25
N ALA A 92 17.68 -16.56 10.54
CA ALA A 92 17.37 -17.85 11.16
C ALA A 92 18.55 -18.40 11.99
N LYS A 93 19.80 -18.12 11.58
CA LYS A 93 21.00 -18.47 12.39
C LYS A 93 21.14 -17.56 13.60
N VAL A 94 20.91 -16.25 13.44
CA VAL A 94 20.99 -15.26 14.53
C VAL A 94 19.95 -15.55 15.62
N PHE A 95 18.71 -15.84 15.23
CA PHE A 95 17.61 -16.10 16.16
C PHE A 95 17.41 -17.59 16.46
N GLY A 96 18.20 -18.50 15.90
CA GLY A 96 18.01 -19.95 16.02
C GLY A 96 18.12 -20.50 17.45
N GLY A 97 18.74 -19.76 18.36
CA GLY A 97 18.81 -20.10 19.78
C GLY A 97 17.57 -19.67 20.60
N LEU A 98 16.67 -18.87 20.04
CA LEU A 98 15.46 -18.41 20.72
C LEU A 98 14.25 -19.30 20.38
N ARG A 99 13.42 -19.57 21.39
CA ARG A 99 12.05 -20.07 21.17
C ARG A 99 11.30 -19.05 20.31
N GLY A 100 10.67 -19.50 19.22
CA GLY A 100 10.06 -18.60 18.24
C GLY A 100 11.02 -17.95 17.22
N GLY A 101 12.31 -18.29 17.25
CA GLY A 101 13.36 -17.59 16.48
C GLY A 101 13.15 -17.58 14.96
N LEU A 102 12.58 -18.66 14.41
CA LEU A 102 12.24 -18.73 12.99
C LEU A 102 11.11 -17.77 12.62
N GLY A 103 10.06 -17.66 13.46
CA GLY A 103 8.98 -16.69 13.26
C GLY A 103 9.48 -15.25 13.34
N ILE A 104 10.35 -14.95 14.32
CA ILE A 104 10.97 -13.62 14.46
C ILE A 104 11.80 -13.28 13.21
N SER A 105 12.54 -14.25 12.68
CA SER A 105 13.30 -14.09 11.45
C SER A 105 12.40 -13.76 10.25
N VAL A 106 11.22 -14.39 10.16
CA VAL A 106 10.23 -14.06 9.14
C VAL A 106 9.71 -12.64 9.29
N VAL A 107 9.38 -12.20 10.50
CA VAL A 107 8.90 -10.83 10.75
C VAL A 107 9.97 -9.79 10.40
N VAL A 108 11.22 -10.00 10.83
CA VAL A 108 12.32 -9.05 10.60
C VAL A 108 12.70 -8.99 9.12
N VAL A 109 12.89 -10.14 8.48
CA VAL A 109 13.27 -10.15 7.05
C VAL A 109 12.11 -9.71 6.18
N GLY A 110 10.89 -10.15 6.52
CA GLY A 110 9.70 -9.68 5.85
C GLY A 110 9.51 -8.18 6.03
N MET A 111 9.80 -7.59 7.19
CA MET A 111 9.82 -6.13 7.34
C MET A 111 10.82 -5.46 6.38
N LEU A 112 12.06 -5.94 6.32
CA LEU A 112 13.10 -5.36 5.46
C LEU A 112 12.75 -5.48 3.97
N LEU A 113 12.21 -6.62 3.54
CA LEU A 113 11.80 -6.83 2.15
C LEU A 113 10.48 -6.14 1.79
N ALA A 114 9.54 -6.08 2.72
CA ALA A 114 8.27 -5.43 2.49
C ALA A 114 8.49 -3.92 2.35
N ALA A 115 9.40 -3.35 3.16
CA ALA A 115 9.84 -1.97 3.02
C ALA A 115 10.44 -1.67 1.65
N SER A 116 11.01 -2.64 0.93
CA SER A 116 11.58 -2.38 -0.40
C SER A 116 10.64 -2.66 -1.57
N THR A 117 9.63 -3.52 -1.38
CA THR A 117 8.73 -3.98 -2.45
C THR A 117 7.42 -3.21 -2.48
N GLY A 118 6.90 -2.77 -1.33
CA GLY A 118 5.67 -1.97 -1.26
C GLY A 118 4.42 -2.63 -1.82
N ILE A 119 4.43 -3.96 -2.08
CA ILE A 119 3.34 -4.71 -2.70
C ILE A 119 3.04 -5.95 -1.85
N VAL A 120 1.91 -5.92 -1.13
CA VAL A 120 1.52 -7.00 -0.20
C VAL A 120 1.47 -8.37 -0.88
N GLY A 121 0.84 -8.46 -2.06
CA GLY A 121 0.63 -9.74 -2.73
C GLY A 121 1.94 -10.44 -3.11
N ALA A 122 2.89 -9.71 -3.69
CA ALA A 122 4.18 -10.26 -4.10
C ALA A 122 4.98 -10.74 -2.88
N THR A 123 5.08 -9.91 -1.83
CA THR A 123 5.83 -10.25 -0.63
C THR A 123 5.25 -11.47 0.09
N VAL A 124 3.92 -11.57 0.21
CA VAL A 124 3.25 -12.71 0.85
C VAL A 124 3.47 -14.00 0.06
N VAL A 125 3.42 -13.96 -1.27
CA VAL A 125 3.68 -15.14 -2.11
C VAL A 125 5.14 -15.58 -1.96
N THR A 126 6.09 -14.66 -2.08
CA THR A 126 7.52 -14.97 -1.96
C THR A 126 7.86 -15.50 -0.57
N MET A 127 7.40 -14.84 0.49
CA MET A 127 7.58 -15.32 1.86
C MET A 127 6.85 -16.64 2.12
N GLY A 128 5.65 -16.83 1.56
CA GLY A 128 4.90 -18.07 1.65
C GLY A 128 5.68 -19.24 1.05
N LEU A 129 6.24 -19.07 -0.14
CA LEU A 129 7.01 -20.13 -0.80
C LEU A 129 8.33 -20.43 -0.07
N LEU A 130 9.00 -19.41 0.48
CA LEU A 130 10.31 -19.56 1.11
C LEU A 130 10.24 -20.00 2.58
N SER A 131 9.33 -19.41 3.37
CA SER A 131 9.33 -19.53 4.83
C SER A 131 8.28 -20.51 5.37
N LEU A 132 7.11 -20.65 4.73
CA LEU A 132 6.04 -21.52 5.23
C LEU A 132 6.47 -22.99 5.37
N PRO A 133 7.15 -23.62 4.38
CA PRO A 133 7.60 -25.01 4.52
C PRO A 133 8.64 -25.18 5.65
N SER A 134 9.47 -24.15 5.87
CA SER A 134 10.46 -24.15 6.95
C SER A 134 9.76 -24.08 8.32
N MET A 135 8.80 -23.16 8.48
CA MET A 135 8.04 -23.00 9.72
C MET A 135 7.27 -24.26 10.11
N LEU A 136 6.62 -24.91 9.15
CA LEU A 136 5.90 -26.17 9.40
C LEU A 136 6.84 -27.30 9.83
N ARG A 137 8.02 -27.44 9.20
CA ARG A 137 9.03 -28.43 9.61
C ARG A 137 9.60 -28.16 11.00
N SER A 138 9.64 -26.89 11.43
CA SER A 138 10.03 -26.48 12.77
C SER A 138 8.91 -26.62 13.82
N GLY A 139 7.74 -27.16 13.45
CA GLY A 139 6.65 -27.46 14.39
C GLY A 139 5.68 -26.32 14.67
N TYR A 140 5.73 -25.22 13.90
CA TYR A 140 4.74 -24.13 14.03
C TYR A 140 3.36 -24.60 13.60
N SER A 141 2.32 -24.13 14.28
CA SER A 141 0.94 -24.35 13.82
C SER A 141 0.71 -23.67 12.46
N PRO A 142 -0.01 -24.31 11.51
CA PRO A 142 -0.27 -23.71 10.20
C PRO A 142 -0.94 -22.34 10.27
N SER A 143 -1.82 -22.14 11.25
CA SER A 143 -2.50 -20.86 11.50
C SER A 143 -1.52 -19.77 11.95
N LEU A 144 -0.58 -20.08 12.84
CA LEU A 144 0.44 -19.13 13.29
C LEU A 144 1.41 -18.79 12.16
N ALA A 145 1.86 -19.79 11.41
CA ALA A 145 2.79 -19.60 10.31
C ALA A 145 2.17 -18.75 9.18
N ALA A 146 0.98 -19.14 8.69
CA ALA A 146 0.28 -18.39 7.66
C ALA A 146 -0.11 -16.98 8.14
N GLY A 147 -0.63 -16.85 9.36
CA GLY A 147 -0.98 -15.56 9.95
C GLY A 147 0.22 -14.63 10.07
N THR A 148 1.37 -15.14 10.52
CA THR A 148 2.61 -14.36 10.63
C THR A 148 3.11 -13.89 9.28
N ILE A 149 3.11 -14.76 8.25
CA ILE A 149 3.53 -14.41 6.90
C ILE A 149 2.60 -13.34 6.30
N CYS A 150 1.28 -13.53 6.42
CA CYS A 150 0.28 -12.57 5.94
C CYS A 150 0.43 -11.21 6.65
N ALA A 151 0.52 -11.21 7.99
CA ALA A 151 0.68 -9.99 8.78
C ALA A 151 1.98 -9.25 8.40
N THR A 152 3.08 -9.98 8.27
CA THR A 152 4.38 -9.42 7.90
C THR A 152 4.36 -8.83 6.50
N GLY A 153 3.71 -9.48 5.54
CA GLY A 153 3.59 -8.97 4.17
C GLY A 153 2.86 -7.62 4.08
N THR A 154 1.97 -7.31 5.02
CA THR A 154 1.28 -6.01 5.07
C THR A 154 2.18 -4.86 5.57
N LEU A 155 3.28 -5.17 6.26
CA LEU A 155 4.20 -4.15 6.79
C LEU A 155 4.85 -3.30 5.71
N GLY A 156 4.95 -3.81 4.48
CA GLY A 156 5.51 -3.06 3.35
C GLY A 156 4.68 -1.87 2.92
N GLN A 157 3.41 -1.80 3.34
CA GLN A 157 2.58 -0.63 3.10
C GLN A 157 2.91 0.52 4.05
N ILE A 158 3.37 0.22 5.28
CA ILE A 158 3.57 1.21 6.33
C ILE A 158 5.05 1.58 6.53
N ILE A 159 5.97 0.63 6.37
CA ILE A 159 7.40 0.86 6.65
C ILE A 159 8.07 1.48 5.42
N PRO A 160 8.69 2.67 5.55
CA PRO A 160 9.40 3.28 4.44
C PRO A 160 10.59 2.44 3.95
N PRO A 161 10.88 2.43 2.63
CA PRO A 161 10.20 3.17 1.56
C PRO A 161 8.90 2.53 1.01
N SER A 162 7.74 3.17 1.22
CA SER A 162 6.45 2.62 0.78
C SER A 162 5.87 3.36 -0.43
N ILE A 163 5.62 2.64 -1.52
CA ILE A 163 4.95 3.15 -2.73
C ILE A 163 3.56 3.72 -2.38
N ALA A 164 2.82 3.05 -1.49
CA ALA A 164 1.50 3.51 -1.06
C ALA A 164 1.59 4.85 -0.32
N LEU A 165 2.59 5.05 0.54
CA LEU A 165 2.82 6.33 1.21
C LEU A 165 3.27 7.43 0.25
N VAL A 166 4.04 7.10 -0.80
CA VAL A 166 4.40 8.08 -1.85
C VAL A 166 3.15 8.58 -2.57
N LEU A 167 2.29 7.66 -3.02
CA LEU A 167 1.03 7.99 -3.70
C LEU A 167 0.07 8.75 -2.78
N LEU A 168 -0.05 8.32 -1.52
CA LEU A 168 -0.90 8.97 -0.53
C LEU A 168 -0.37 10.36 -0.16
N GLY A 169 0.95 10.54 -0.10
CA GLY A 169 1.59 11.82 0.21
C GLY A 169 1.25 12.90 -0.80
N ASP A 170 1.20 12.57 -2.08
CA ASP A 170 0.78 13.51 -3.14
C ASP A 170 -0.67 13.98 -2.96
N ILE A 171 -1.57 13.01 -2.73
CA ILE A 171 -3.01 13.27 -2.53
C ILE A 171 -3.22 14.06 -1.24
N LEU A 172 -2.56 13.68 -0.15
CA LEU A 172 -2.65 14.37 1.14
C LEU A 172 -2.09 15.78 1.06
N SER A 173 -0.95 15.98 0.38
CA SER A 173 -0.37 17.32 0.20
C SER A 173 -1.36 18.22 -0.54
N SER A 174 -1.93 17.75 -1.65
CA SER A 174 -2.93 18.49 -2.43
C SER A 174 -4.19 18.79 -1.61
N ALA A 175 -4.73 17.79 -0.91
CA ALA A 175 -5.93 17.94 -0.07
C ALA A 175 -5.68 18.89 1.11
N TYR A 176 -4.50 18.82 1.72
CA TYR A 176 -4.11 19.66 2.85
C TYR A 176 -3.93 21.12 2.42
N GLN A 177 -3.29 21.36 1.28
CA GLN A 177 -3.20 22.71 0.70
C GLN A 177 -4.61 23.27 0.42
N GLN A 178 -5.49 22.48 -0.18
CA GLN A 178 -6.84 22.92 -0.49
C GLN A 178 -7.68 23.21 0.76
N ALA A 179 -7.56 22.39 1.81
CA ALA A 179 -8.19 22.66 3.10
C ALA A 179 -7.70 23.97 3.74
N GLN A 180 -6.40 24.26 3.65
CA GLN A 180 -5.82 25.51 4.18
C GLN A 180 -6.30 26.74 3.42
N LEU A 181 -6.40 26.67 2.09
CA LEU A 181 -6.97 27.74 1.27
C LEU A 181 -8.44 28.02 1.65
N ASN A 182 -9.23 26.98 1.91
CA ASN A 182 -10.60 27.12 2.39
C ASN A 182 -10.69 27.77 3.79
N MET A 183 -9.66 27.61 4.62
CA MET A 183 -9.53 28.27 5.92
C MET A 183 -8.95 29.71 5.82
N SER A 184 -8.89 30.30 4.62
CA SER A 184 -8.30 31.62 4.35
C SER A 184 -6.81 31.74 4.71
N ILE A 185 -6.08 30.62 4.75
CA ILE A 185 -4.62 30.60 4.93
C ILE A 185 -3.98 30.67 3.55
N PHE A 186 -3.50 31.84 3.16
CA PHE A 186 -2.90 32.10 1.85
C PHE A 186 -1.43 31.64 1.71
N ASN A 187 -0.80 31.23 2.82
CA ASN A 187 0.53 30.62 2.82
C ASN A 187 0.42 29.14 3.23
N PRO A 188 -0.04 28.24 2.34
CA PRO A 188 -0.27 26.85 2.68
C PRO A 188 1.05 26.13 2.93
N LYS A 189 1.08 25.34 4.02
CA LYS A 189 2.19 24.43 4.29
C LYS A 189 1.96 23.15 3.50
N THR A 190 2.98 22.67 2.79
CA THR A 190 2.95 21.35 2.18
C THR A 190 3.35 20.29 3.19
N VAL A 191 2.77 19.09 3.04
CA VAL A 191 3.26 17.90 3.70
C VAL A 191 4.03 17.12 2.65
N SER A 192 5.31 16.87 2.89
CA SER A 192 6.13 16.10 1.96
C SER A 192 5.96 14.59 2.18
N VAL A 193 6.33 13.81 1.16
CA VAL A 193 6.43 12.35 1.30
C VAL A 193 7.42 11.95 2.41
N GLY A 194 8.49 12.75 2.60
CA GLY A 194 9.47 12.53 3.67
C GLY A 194 8.88 12.72 5.07
N ASP A 195 7.95 13.67 5.24
CA ASP A 195 7.23 13.87 6.50
C ASP A 195 6.33 12.67 6.81
N LEU A 196 5.66 12.14 5.77
CA LEU A 196 4.89 10.90 5.88
C LEU A 196 5.76 9.71 6.26
N PHE A 197 6.93 9.56 5.64
CA PHE A 197 7.86 8.46 5.96
C PHE A 197 8.33 8.53 7.41
N THR A 198 8.70 9.74 7.86
CA THR A 198 9.14 9.97 9.24
C THR A 198 8.00 9.67 10.22
N GLY A 199 6.78 10.11 9.90
CA GLY A 199 5.58 9.84 10.70
C GLY A 199 5.19 8.36 10.74
N ALA A 200 5.44 7.61 9.66
CA ALA A 200 5.10 6.19 9.57
C ALA A 200 6.12 5.25 10.23
N MET A 201 7.36 5.70 10.48
CA MET A 201 8.38 4.86 11.14
C MET A 201 7.96 4.38 12.52
N LEU A 202 7.45 5.28 13.37
CA LEU A 202 7.06 4.95 14.74
C LEU A 202 5.95 3.87 14.79
N PRO A 203 4.79 4.03 14.11
CA PRO A 203 3.76 2.99 14.11
C PRO A 203 4.22 1.71 13.40
N GLY A 204 5.03 1.81 12.34
CA GLY A 204 5.59 0.66 11.64
C GLY A 204 6.47 -0.21 12.53
N LEU A 205 7.42 0.40 13.25
CA LEU A 205 8.29 -0.30 14.20
C LEU A 205 7.51 -0.81 15.42
N ALA A 206 6.50 -0.06 15.88
CA ALA A 206 5.63 -0.53 16.95
C ALA A 206 4.87 -1.81 16.57
N LEU A 207 4.33 -1.90 15.35
CA LEU A 207 3.69 -3.11 14.84
C LEU A 207 4.66 -4.29 14.77
N VAL A 208 5.88 -4.07 14.28
CA VAL A 208 6.93 -5.10 14.25
C VAL A 208 7.22 -5.62 15.66
N ALA A 209 7.37 -4.72 16.63
CA ALA A 209 7.59 -5.08 18.02
C ALA A 209 6.42 -5.90 18.59
N MET A 210 5.17 -5.49 18.32
CA MET A 210 3.97 -6.23 18.72
C MET A 210 3.93 -7.63 18.11
N TYR A 211 4.30 -7.79 16.84
CA TYR A 211 4.36 -9.10 16.18
C TYR A 211 5.44 -10.00 16.80
N ILE A 212 6.61 -9.45 17.10
CA ILE A 212 7.69 -10.19 17.78
C ILE A 212 7.25 -10.62 19.19
N VAL A 213 6.62 -9.73 19.96
CA VAL A 213 6.09 -10.06 21.29
C VAL A 213 5.04 -11.15 21.20
N TYR A 214 4.13 -11.07 20.23
CA TYR A 214 3.12 -12.11 20.00
C TYR A 214 3.76 -13.47 19.70
N LEU A 215 4.78 -13.51 18.84
CA LEU A 215 5.51 -14.74 18.54
C LEU A 215 6.25 -15.29 19.76
N LEU A 216 6.87 -14.45 20.58
CA LEU A 216 7.57 -14.91 21.80
C LEU A 216 6.62 -15.56 22.83
N ILE A 217 5.34 -15.18 22.83
CA ILE A 217 4.34 -15.72 23.75
C ILE A 217 3.69 -17.00 23.20
N TYR A 218 3.46 -17.07 21.88
CA TYR A 218 2.64 -18.11 21.26
C TYR A 218 3.39 -19.11 20.36
N ALA A 219 4.68 -18.90 20.06
CA ALA A 219 5.52 -19.81 19.26
C ALA A 219 6.40 -20.72 20.12
#